data_AF-A0A7Z7N8R5-F1
#
_entry.id   AF-A0A7Z7N8R5-F1
#
_cell.length_a   1.000
_cell.length_b   1.000
_cell.length_c   1.000
_cell.angle_alpha   90.00
_cell.angle_beta   90.00
_cell.angle_gamma   90.00
#
_symmetry.space_group_name_H-M   'P 1'
#
loop_
_entity.id
_entity.type
_entity.pdbx_description
1 polymer ?
#
loop_
_entity_poly.entity_id
_entity_poly.type
_entity_poly.pdbx_seq_one_letter_code
_entity_poly.pdbx_strand_id
1 'polypeptide(L)'
;MKKLITLGVCLMVGTELLALILQDRRYVLAAAGVALAMVLLNIRRVLGHPNEPVAEPESDDLGEGLRRWLSNTETTIRWSDSTRADWDRHLRPMLARRFEIATGQRHARDPAAFTATGQMLFGAELWEWVNPNNVTHTGDRQPGPGRGALEEILQKLEQV
;
A
#
# COMPACT_ATOMS: atom_id res chain seq x y z
N MET A 1 9.63 -23.37 -15.40
CA MET A 1 9.95 -24.81 -15.19
C MET A 1 11.32 -25.03 -14.54
N LYS A 2 12.43 -24.47 -15.07
CA LYS A 2 13.77 -24.63 -14.47
C LYS A 2 13.86 -24.19 -13.00
N LYS A 3 13.21 -23.07 -12.61
CA LYS A 3 13.22 -22.57 -11.21
C LYS A 3 12.55 -23.50 -10.20
N LEU A 4 11.46 -24.19 -10.57
CA LEU A 4 10.80 -25.18 -9.72
C LEU A 4 11.65 -26.45 -9.57
N ILE A 5 12.34 -26.84 -10.64
CA ILE A 5 13.28 -27.95 -10.62
C ILE A 5 14.49 -27.59 -9.75
N THR A 6 15.05 -26.38 -9.88
CA THR A 6 16.16 -25.90 -9.04
C THR A 6 15.75 -25.80 -7.57
N LEU A 7 14.53 -25.32 -7.28
CA LEU A 7 13.99 -25.26 -5.92
C LEU A 7 13.82 -26.66 -5.34
N GLY A 8 13.22 -27.59 -6.09
CA GLY A 8 13.03 -28.99 -5.69
C GLY A 8 14.36 -29.71 -5.47
N VAL A 9 15.33 -29.53 -6.37
CA VAL A 9 16.69 -30.09 -6.23
C VAL A 9 17.40 -29.49 -5.03
N CYS A 10 17.27 -28.19 -4.78
CA CYS A 10 17.88 -27.54 -3.63
C CYS A 10 17.27 -28.04 -2.29
N LEU A 11 15.96 -28.27 -2.27
CA LEU A 11 15.24 -28.79 -1.10
C LEU A 11 15.58 -30.27 -0.84
N MET A 12 15.74 -31.06 -1.91
CA MET A 12 16.18 -32.45 -1.84
C MET A 12 17.61 -32.55 -1.29
N VAL A 13 18.55 -31.77 -1.85
CA VAL A 13 19.94 -31.71 -1.39
C VAL A 13 20.03 -31.20 0.05
N GLY A 14 19.23 -30.19 0.40
CA GLY A 14 19.17 -29.67 1.78
C GLY A 14 18.67 -30.71 2.78
N THR A 15 17.70 -31.55 2.39
CA THR A 15 17.14 -32.60 3.24
C THR A 15 18.13 -33.77 3.43
N GLU A 16 18.84 -34.18 2.37
CA GLU A 16 19.87 -35.23 2.49
C GLU A 16 21.07 -34.77 3.33
N LEU A 17 21.51 -33.51 3.16
CA LEU A 17 22.54 -32.92 4.02
C LEU A 17 22.09 -32.86 5.48
N LEU A 18 20.82 -32.51 5.73
CA LEU A 18 20.27 -32.48 7.08
C LEU A 18 20.26 -33.87 7.73
N ALA A 19 19.91 -34.90 6.97
CA ALA A 19 19.91 -36.30 7.41
C ALA A 19 21.33 -36.79 7.76
N LEU A 20 22.33 -36.44 6.96
CA LEU A 20 23.74 -36.75 7.23
C LEU A 20 24.29 -36.00 8.45
N ILE A 21 23.83 -34.77 8.67
CA ILE A 21 24.24 -33.90 9.79
C ILE A 21 23.59 -34.32 11.12
N LEU A 22 22.32 -34.77 11.09
CA LEU A 22 21.60 -35.26 12.27
C LEU A 22 22.22 -36.51 12.89
N GLN A 23 23.04 -37.24 12.13
CA GLN A 23 23.75 -38.43 12.60
C GLN A 23 24.88 -38.10 13.59
N ASP A 24 25.31 -36.83 13.65
CA ASP A 24 26.39 -36.37 14.50
C ASP A 24 25.95 -35.14 15.31
N ARG A 25 25.71 -35.35 16.61
CA ARG A 25 25.04 -34.42 17.56
C ARG A 25 25.65 -33.02 17.59
N ARG A 26 26.89 -32.87 17.13
CA ARG A 26 27.68 -31.65 17.09
C ARG A 26 27.22 -30.65 16.00
N TYR A 27 26.55 -31.12 14.96
CA TYR A 27 26.19 -30.29 13.80
C TYR A 27 24.73 -29.84 13.78
N VAL A 28 23.93 -30.25 14.76
CA VAL A 28 22.51 -29.87 14.92
C VAL A 28 22.32 -28.36 14.96
N LEU A 29 23.23 -27.64 15.62
CA LEU A 29 23.18 -26.18 15.76
C LEU A 29 23.49 -25.46 14.43
N ALA A 30 24.46 -25.97 13.67
CA ALA A 30 24.77 -25.45 12.35
C ALA A 30 23.64 -25.73 11.35
N ALA A 31 23.04 -26.92 11.40
CA ALA A 31 21.89 -27.29 10.61
C ALA A 31 20.66 -26.40 10.89
N ALA A 32 20.37 -26.14 12.17
CA ALA A 32 19.30 -25.23 12.56
C ALA A 32 19.55 -23.81 12.03
N GLY A 33 20.80 -23.33 12.07
CA GLY A 33 21.18 -22.03 11.51
C GLY A 33 20.99 -21.95 9.99
N VAL A 34 21.38 -22.99 9.26
CA VAL A 34 21.19 -23.07 7.79
C VAL A 34 19.71 -23.12 7.44
N ALA A 35 18.92 -23.94 8.14
CA ALA A 35 17.48 -24.01 7.95
C ALA A 35 16.81 -22.65 8.19
N LEU A 36 17.17 -21.96 9.27
CA LEU A 36 16.67 -20.62 9.58
C LEU A 36 17.06 -19.61 8.49
N ALA A 37 18.32 -19.61 8.05
CA ALA A 37 18.77 -18.74 6.97
C ALA A 37 18.01 -18.98 5.67
N MET A 38 17.71 -20.24 5.34
CA MET A 38 16.95 -20.62 4.15
C MET A 38 15.48 -20.17 4.23
N VAL A 39 14.86 -20.27 5.41
CA VAL A 39 13.51 -19.76 5.68
C VAL A 39 13.47 -18.24 5.55
N LEU A 40 14.42 -17.53 6.19
CA LEU A 40 14.51 -16.08 6.09
C LEU A 40 14.76 -15.60 4.65
N LEU A 41 15.57 -16.33 3.88
CA LEU A 41 15.82 -16.03 2.48
C LEU A 41 14.56 -16.23 1.62
N ASN A 42 13.77 -17.27 1.90
CA ASN A 42 12.47 -17.50 1.24
C ASN A 42 11.46 -16.41 1.59
N ILE A 43 11.33 -16.05 2.87
CA ILE A 43 10.46 -14.95 3.32
C ILE A 43 10.88 -13.65 2.64
N ARG A 44 12.17 -13.33 2.61
CA ARG A 44 12.70 -12.14 1.93
C ARG A 44 12.43 -12.16 0.43
N ARG A 45 12.49 -13.32 -0.22
CA ARG A 45 12.12 -13.46 -1.64
C ARG A 45 10.62 -13.28 -1.88
N VAL A 46 9.77 -13.84 -1.01
CA VAL A 46 8.31 -13.78 -1.15
C VAL A 46 7.78 -12.38 -0.83
N LEU A 47 8.28 -11.73 0.22
CA LEU A 47 7.92 -10.34 0.55
C LEU A 47 8.50 -9.34 -0.46
N GLY A 48 9.66 -9.63 -1.04
CA GLY A 48 10.31 -8.78 -2.03
C GLY A 48 9.80 -8.97 -3.47
N HIS A 49 8.90 -9.91 -3.74
CA HIS A 49 8.35 -10.16 -5.08
C HIS A 49 6.82 -10.30 -5.01
N PRO A 50 6.06 -9.21 -4.96
CA PRO A 50 4.65 -9.26 -5.30
C PRO A 50 4.54 -9.37 -6.83
N ASN A 51 4.68 -10.59 -7.34
CA ASN A 51 4.11 -11.06 -8.60
C ASN A 51 4.60 -10.41 -9.92
N GLU A 52 5.68 -10.93 -10.54
CA GLU A 52 5.76 -11.07 -12.02
C GLU A 52 6.95 -11.96 -12.47
N PRO A 53 6.82 -12.76 -13.54
CA PRO A 53 7.92 -13.54 -14.11
C PRO A 53 8.53 -12.83 -15.33
N VAL A 54 9.86 -12.72 -15.34
CA VAL A 54 10.84 -12.74 -16.46
C VAL A 54 11.97 -11.78 -16.13
N ALA A 55 13.19 -12.21 -16.45
CA ALA A 55 14.45 -11.64 -16.00
C ALA A 55 14.81 -10.32 -16.72
N GLU A 56 15.21 -9.30 -15.95
CA GLU A 56 16.12 -8.19 -16.30
C GLU A 56 16.56 -7.45 -15.00
N PRO A 57 17.62 -6.61 -15.01
CA PRO A 57 18.59 -6.48 -13.92
C PRO A 57 18.09 -5.77 -12.65
N GLU A 58 18.42 -6.35 -11.49
CA GLU A 58 18.05 -5.99 -10.10
C GLU A 58 18.31 -4.53 -9.66
N SER A 59 18.89 -3.67 -10.51
CA SER A 59 19.23 -2.28 -10.14
C SER A 59 18.22 -1.22 -10.60
N ASP A 60 17.40 -1.49 -11.62
CA ASP A 60 16.45 -0.50 -12.14
C ASP A 60 15.12 -0.51 -11.38
N ASP A 61 14.74 -1.63 -10.78
CA ASP A 61 13.41 -1.83 -10.16
C ASP A 61 13.17 -0.93 -8.94
N LEU A 62 14.20 -0.70 -8.11
CA LEU A 62 14.12 0.24 -6.98
C LEU A 62 14.06 1.70 -7.47
N GLY A 63 14.80 2.02 -8.54
CA GLY A 63 14.77 3.35 -9.16
C GLY A 63 13.46 3.62 -9.90
N GLU A 64 12.86 2.60 -10.51
CA GLU A 64 11.54 2.64 -11.13
C GLU A 64 10.43 2.75 -10.07
N GLY A 65 10.53 2.01 -8.98
CA GLY A 65 9.63 2.11 -7.83
C GLY A 65 9.63 3.52 -7.25
N LEU A 66 10.81 4.11 -7.04
CA LEU A 66 10.95 5.48 -6.54
C LEU A 66 10.42 6.52 -7.55
N ARG A 67 10.73 6.37 -8.84
CA ARG A 67 10.21 7.27 -9.90
C ARG A 67 8.70 7.21 -9.99
N ARG A 68 8.10 6.03 -9.86
CA ARG A 68 6.65 5.84 -9.85
C ARG A 68 6.01 6.41 -8.59
N TRP A 69 6.64 6.23 -7.44
CA TRP A 69 6.18 6.87 -6.20
C TRP A 69 6.26 8.39 -6.27
N LEU A 70 7.35 8.95 -6.81
CA LEU A 70 7.50 10.39 -7.05
C LEU A 70 6.48 10.90 -8.04
N SER A 71 6.28 10.25 -9.19
CA SER A 71 5.29 10.70 -10.19
C SER A 71 3.87 10.66 -9.64
N ASN A 72 3.56 9.64 -8.83
CA ASN A 72 2.25 9.50 -8.19
C ASN A 72 2.04 10.59 -7.13
N THR A 73 3.09 10.88 -6.34
CA THR A 73 3.06 11.92 -5.30
C THR A 73 2.96 13.31 -5.93
N GLU A 74 3.75 13.60 -6.95
CA GLU A 74 3.73 14.86 -7.70
C GLU A 74 2.37 15.08 -8.39
N THR A 75 1.78 14.03 -8.95
CA THR A 75 0.45 14.10 -9.55
C THR A 75 -0.63 14.39 -8.49
N THR A 76 -0.53 13.75 -7.32
CA THR A 76 -1.43 13.99 -6.18
C THR A 76 -1.29 15.42 -5.65
N ILE A 77 -0.05 15.91 -5.52
CA ILE A 77 0.28 17.28 -5.12
C ILE A 77 -0.30 18.28 -6.12
N ARG A 78 -0.09 18.06 -7.42
CA ARG A 78 -0.61 18.93 -8.48
C ARG A 78 -2.13 19.04 -8.45
N TRP A 79 -2.85 17.95 -8.17
CA TRP A 79 -4.32 17.97 -8.05
C TRP A 79 -4.81 18.67 -6.78
N SER A 80 -4.03 18.61 -5.68
CA SER A 80 -4.37 19.32 -4.46
C SER A 80 -4.19 20.84 -4.57
N ASP A 81 -3.27 21.28 -5.43
CA ASP A 81 -2.95 22.69 -5.69
C ASP A 81 -3.75 23.32 -6.84
N SER A 82 -4.45 22.51 -7.65
CA SER A 82 -5.10 23.01 -8.86
C SER A 82 -6.50 23.56 -8.57
N THR A 83 -7.54 22.86 -9.00
CA THR A 83 -8.91 23.39 -9.04
C THR A 83 -9.87 22.48 -8.29
N ARG A 84 -10.98 23.05 -7.83
CA ARG A 84 -12.08 22.28 -7.22
C ARG A 84 -12.54 21.11 -8.12
N ALA A 85 -12.53 21.30 -9.44
CA ALA A 85 -12.89 20.26 -10.40
C ALA A 85 -11.91 19.07 -10.39
N ASP A 86 -10.59 19.32 -10.26
CA ASP A 86 -9.59 18.26 -10.18
C ASP A 86 -9.66 17.50 -8.85
N TRP A 87 -9.95 18.22 -7.76
CA TRP A 87 -10.20 17.65 -6.45
C TRP A 87 -11.38 16.67 -6.47
N ASP A 88 -12.52 17.12 -7.01
CA ASP A 88 -13.75 16.32 -7.07
C ASP A 88 -13.56 15.06 -7.94
N ARG A 89 -12.73 15.13 -8.98
CA ARG A 89 -12.49 14.00 -9.90
C ARG A 89 -11.53 12.95 -9.37
N HIS A 90 -10.47 13.36 -8.66
CA HIS A 90 -9.37 12.44 -8.28
C HIS A 90 -9.20 12.25 -6.77
N LEU A 91 -9.33 13.32 -5.97
CA LEU A 91 -9.05 13.27 -4.53
C LEU A 91 -10.27 12.85 -3.72
N ARG A 92 -11.46 13.38 -4.03
CA ARG A 92 -12.69 13.06 -3.30
C ARG A 92 -13.03 11.55 -3.28
N PRO A 93 -12.97 10.80 -4.41
CA PRO A 93 -13.24 9.36 -4.39
C PRO A 93 -12.21 8.58 -3.56
N MET A 94 -10.95 9.00 -3.57
CA MET A 94 -9.89 8.39 -2.78
C MET A 94 -10.10 8.62 -1.29
N LEU A 95 -10.42 9.85 -0.89
CA LEU A 95 -10.66 10.24 0.50
C LEU A 95 -11.90 9.54 1.07
N ALA A 96 -13.00 9.51 0.32
CA ALA A 96 -14.21 8.81 0.74
C ALA A 96 -13.93 7.32 0.99
N ARG A 97 -13.20 6.66 0.08
CA ARG A 97 -12.83 5.25 0.25
C ARG A 97 -11.91 5.00 1.43
N ARG A 98 -10.94 5.87 1.68
CA ARG A 98 -10.07 5.79 2.87
C ARG A 98 -10.84 6.00 4.16
N PHE A 99 -11.77 6.96 4.18
CA PHE A 99 -12.63 7.19 5.33
C PHE A 99 -13.55 5.98 5.60
N GLU A 100 -14.13 5.35 4.57
CA GLU A 100 -14.91 4.11 4.73
C GLU A 100 -14.07 2.98 5.36
N ILE A 101 -12.81 2.83 4.94
CA ILE A 101 -11.91 1.80 5.48
C ILE A 101 -11.51 2.12 6.92
N ALA A 102 -11.17 3.38 7.23
CA ALA A 102 -10.74 3.80 8.55
C ALA A 102 -11.86 3.73 9.59
N THR A 103 -13.07 4.18 9.23
CA THR A 103 -14.22 4.20 10.15
C THR A 103 -15.03 2.92 10.17
N GLY A 104 -14.84 2.03 9.18
CA GLY A 104 -15.68 0.85 8.96
C GLY A 104 -17.14 1.18 8.59
N GLN A 105 -17.50 2.46 8.44
CA GLN A 105 -18.81 2.92 8.05
C GLN A 105 -18.89 2.94 6.52
N ARG A 106 -19.81 2.16 5.96
CA ARG A 106 -20.00 2.09 4.51
C ARG A 106 -21.06 3.09 4.07
N HIS A 107 -20.72 4.00 3.16
CA HIS A 107 -21.64 5.01 2.65
C HIS A 107 -22.94 4.39 2.10
N ALA A 108 -22.82 3.26 1.39
CA ALA A 108 -23.94 2.54 0.80
C ALA A 108 -24.92 1.93 1.82
N ARG A 109 -24.52 1.78 3.10
CA ARG A 109 -25.35 1.15 4.13
C ARG A 109 -26.15 2.17 4.93
N ASP A 110 -25.51 3.28 5.31
CA ASP A 110 -26.16 4.38 6.02
C ASP A 110 -25.48 5.72 5.65
N PRO A 111 -26.02 6.44 4.65
CA PRO A 111 -25.47 7.74 4.24
C PRO A 111 -25.55 8.83 5.32
N ALA A 112 -26.54 8.74 6.22
CA ALA A 112 -26.75 9.72 7.27
C ALA A 112 -25.73 9.53 8.41
N ALA A 113 -25.55 8.30 8.88
CA ALA A 113 -24.52 7.98 9.87
C ALA A 113 -23.10 8.25 9.34
N PHE A 114 -22.87 7.97 8.05
CA PHE A 114 -21.62 8.30 7.37
C PHE A 114 -21.34 9.81 7.38
N THR A 115 -22.36 10.63 7.07
CA THR A 115 -22.26 12.10 7.08
C THR A 115 -22.05 12.65 8.49
N ALA A 116 -22.78 12.14 9.48
CA ALA A 116 -22.64 12.57 10.87
C ALA A 116 -21.26 12.23 11.44
N THR A 117 -20.76 11.02 11.18
CA THR A 117 -19.41 10.59 11.60
C THR A 117 -18.33 11.44 10.95
N GLY A 118 -18.49 11.74 9.67
CA GLY A 118 -17.58 12.61 8.92
C GLY A 118 -17.52 14.03 9.46
N GLN A 119 -18.67 14.64 9.70
CA GLN A 119 -18.75 15.97 10.32
C GLN A 119 -18.17 15.99 11.74
N MET A 120 -18.33 14.92 12.51
CA MET A 120 -17.76 14.80 13.86
C MET A 120 -16.23 14.68 13.85
N LEU A 121 -15.66 13.95 12.89
CA LEU A 121 -14.22 13.73 12.78
C LEU A 121 -13.47 14.91 12.18
N PHE A 122 -14.00 15.49 11.10
CA PHE A 122 -13.31 16.52 10.33
C PHE A 122 -13.82 17.93 10.60
N GLY A 123 -15.03 18.10 11.11
CA GLY A 123 -15.73 19.39 11.13
C GLY A 123 -16.43 19.69 9.80
N ALA A 124 -17.34 20.67 9.81
CA ALA A 124 -18.19 20.98 8.66
C ALA A 124 -17.39 21.45 7.43
N GLU A 125 -16.37 22.28 7.61
CA GLU A 125 -15.59 22.87 6.52
C GLU A 125 -14.74 21.84 5.77
N LEU A 126 -14.03 20.95 6.48
CA LEU A 126 -13.23 19.89 5.87
C LEU A 126 -14.10 18.76 5.29
N TRP A 127 -15.24 18.48 5.95
CA TRP A 127 -16.16 17.46 5.48
C TRP A 127 -16.73 17.76 4.10
N GLU A 128 -16.94 19.03 3.76
CA GLU A 128 -17.39 19.44 2.42
C GLU A 128 -16.48 18.96 1.28
N TRP A 129 -15.19 18.71 1.57
CA TRP A 129 -14.19 18.25 0.60
C TRP A 129 -14.04 16.73 0.55
N VAL A 130 -14.47 16.02 1.59
CA VAL A 130 -14.47 14.54 1.67
C VAL A 130 -15.80 13.95 1.22
N ASN A 131 -16.92 14.65 1.47
CA ASN A 131 -18.27 14.15 1.25
C ASN A 131 -18.52 13.77 -0.23
N PRO A 132 -18.78 12.50 -0.57
CA PRO A 132 -18.97 12.09 -1.96
C PRO A 132 -20.17 12.77 -2.66
N ASN A 133 -21.13 13.30 -1.90
CA ASN A 133 -22.33 13.93 -2.45
C ASN A 133 -22.16 15.42 -2.77
N ASN A 134 -21.08 16.06 -2.31
CA ASN A 134 -20.83 17.49 -2.54
C ASN A 134 -19.98 17.73 -3.81
N VAL A 135 -20.36 17.08 -4.91
CA VAL A 135 -19.70 17.23 -6.22
C VAL A 135 -20.43 18.29 -7.01
N THR A 136 -19.71 19.35 -7.39
CA THR A 136 -20.28 20.40 -8.24
C THR A 136 -19.86 20.09 -9.68
N HIS A 137 -20.79 19.66 -10.53
CA HIS A 137 -20.47 19.28 -11.91
C HIS A 137 -20.19 20.49 -12.81
N THR A 138 -20.55 21.69 -12.33
CA THR A 138 -20.20 22.95 -12.95
C THR A 138 -18.69 23.11 -12.83
N GLY A 139 -17.99 23.23 -13.96
CA GLY A 139 -16.53 23.43 -14.03
C GLY A 139 -16.09 24.78 -13.47
N ASP A 140 -16.41 25.02 -12.21
CA ASP A 140 -15.97 26.18 -11.47
C ASP A 140 -14.46 26.08 -11.33
N ARG A 141 -13.78 26.98 -12.03
CA ARG A 141 -12.34 27.29 -11.85
C ARG A 141 -12.07 27.92 -10.47
N GLN A 142 -12.93 27.65 -9.49
CA GLN A 142 -12.71 28.07 -8.12
C GLN A 142 -11.45 27.37 -7.60
N PRO A 143 -10.63 28.10 -6.84
CA PRO A 143 -9.47 27.52 -6.21
C PRO A 143 -9.91 26.32 -5.36
N GLY A 144 -9.15 25.22 -5.46
CA GLY A 144 -9.35 24.08 -4.57
C GLY A 144 -9.07 24.46 -3.11
N PRO A 145 -9.36 23.56 -2.16
CA PRO A 145 -9.11 23.79 -0.73
C PRO A 145 -7.61 23.89 -0.40
N GLY A 146 -6.74 23.57 -1.36
CA GLY A 146 -5.29 23.66 -1.25
C GLY A 146 -4.68 22.48 -0.50
N ARG A 147 -3.35 22.46 -0.45
CA ARG A 147 -2.57 21.42 0.22
C ARG A 147 -2.82 21.32 1.72
N GLY A 148 -3.00 22.44 2.41
CA GLY A 148 -3.20 22.45 3.87
C GLY A 148 -4.43 21.68 4.31
N ALA A 149 -5.55 21.82 3.59
CA ALA A 149 -6.76 21.06 3.88
C ALA A 149 -6.61 19.56 3.61
N LEU A 150 -5.88 19.17 2.55
CA LEU A 150 -5.59 17.77 2.28
C LEU A 150 -4.76 17.14 3.40
N GLU A 151 -3.72 17.84 3.85
CA GLU A 151 -2.84 17.39 4.93
C GLU A 151 -3.63 17.21 6.23
N GLU A 152 -4.48 18.17 6.58
CA GLU A 152 -5.29 18.09 7.79
C GLU A 152 -6.30 16.93 7.74
N ILE A 153 -6.95 16.70 6.59
CA ILE A 153 -7.85 15.55 6.39
C ILE A 153 -7.09 14.23 6.55
N LEU A 154 -5.91 14.11 5.93
CA LEU A 154 -5.10 12.90 6.02
C LEU A 154 -4.58 12.66 7.45
N GLN A 155 -4.15 13.71 8.14
CA GLN A 155 -3.68 13.63 9.52
C GLN A 155 -4.80 13.16 10.46
N LYS A 156 -6.03 13.68 10.30
CA LYS A 156 -7.19 13.23 11.07
C LYS A 156 -7.58 11.80 10.75
N LEU A 157 -7.46 11.37 9.49
CA LEU A 157 -7.70 9.97 9.07
C LEU A 157 -6.68 8.99 9.67
N GLU A 158 -5.43 9.42 9.89
CA GLU A 158 -4.39 8.58 10.52
C GLU A 158 -4.61 8.41 12.04
N GLN A 159 -5.33 9.33 12.67
CA GLN A 159 -5.57 9.33 14.12
C GLN A 159 -6.81 8.52 14.55
N VAL A 160 -7.56 7.97 13.60
CA VAL A 160 -8.74 7.11 13.84
C VAL A 160 -8.32 5.65 13.93
#